data_AF-A0A382YL77-F1
#
_entry.id   AF-A0A382YL77-F1
#
_cell.length_a   1.000
_cell.length_b   1.000
_cell.length_c   1.000
_cell.angle_alpha   90.00
_cell.angle_beta   90.00
_cell.angle_gamma   90.00
#
_symmetry.space_group_name_H-M   'P 1'
#
loop_
_entity.id
_entity.type
_entity.pdbx_description
1 polymer ?
#
loop_
_entity_poly.entity_id
_entity_poly.type
_entity_poly.pdbx_seq_one_letter_code
_entity_poly.pdbx_strand_id
1 'polypeptide(L)'
;IYGNTNGRLISSKNTFGIDPADAYGQDDVLVLDNKVHLPINKPVVFQLRSKDVLHDFYIPQFRAKMDLVPGQQSNLWFIPTELGTFEVACAEFCGTGHWAMRGEITVDEMADFEAWLSQHPTFVESMNRSSEGRGKQIVQSLGCVACHSDTGASGIGPTWRDSFGSQRNFVNAEPININGAYIKESILNPNTKIAAGFASVMPAYNLSEDELNAIVEYMKILSAE
;
A
#
# COMPACT_ATOMS: atom_id res chain seq x y z
N ILE A 1 2.61 -23.20 -3.60
CA ILE A 1 2.48 -22.87 -5.04
C ILE A 1 1.66 -21.60 -5.04
N TYR A 2 2.15 -20.50 -5.60
CA TYR A 2 1.36 -19.27 -5.62
C TYR A 2 0.13 -19.43 -6.51
N GLY A 3 -0.96 -18.77 -6.14
CA GLY A 3 -2.15 -18.72 -6.96
C GLY A 3 -1.92 -18.00 -8.29
N ASN A 4 -2.77 -18.30 -9.27
CA ASN A 4 -2.82 -17.57 -10.52
C ASN A 4 -3.17 -16.10 -10.26
N THR A 5 -2.52 -15.20 -11.00
CA THR A 5 -2.82 -13.77 -10.92
C THR A 5 -3.04 -13.18 -12.31
N ASN A 6 -3.88 -12.14 -12.39
CA ASN A 6 -4.18 -11.46 -13.64
C ASN A 6 -4.36 -9.95 -13.41
N GLY A 7 -3.74 -9.13 -14.26
CA GLY A 7 -3.88 -7.67 -14.20
C GLY A 7 -5.33 -7.18 -14.27
N ARG A 8 -6.22 -7.91 -14.96
CA ARG A 8 -7.66 -7.58 -15.06
C ARG A 8 -8.44 -7.77 -13.76
N LEU A 9 -7.90 -8.55 -12.83
CA LEU A 9 -8.48 -8.79 -11.52
C LEU A 9 -8.00 -7.76 -10.48
N ILE A 10 -7.05 -6.90 -10.87
CA ILE A 10 -6.56 -5.85 -9.99
C ILE A 10 -7.69 -4.85 -9.75
N SER A 11 -8.03 -4.71 -8.48
CA SER A 11 -8.98 -3.73 -7.97
C SER A 11 -8.56 -3.31 -6.58
N SER A 12 -9.25 -2.33 -6.00
CA SER A 12 -9.08 -1.93 -4.61
C SER A 12 -9.31 -3.06 -3.59
N LYS A 13 -10.12 -4.06 -3.94
CA LYS A 13 -10.37 -5.25 -3.09
C LYS A 13 -9.39 -6.39 -3.36
N ASN A 14 -8.75 -6.38 -4.53
CA ASN A 14 -7.82 -7.42 -4.96
C ASN A 14 -6.61 -6.77 -5.61
N THR A 15 -5.78 -6.17 -4.78
CA THR A 15 -4.68 -5.31 -5.24
C THR A 15 -3.56 -6.11 -5.89
N PHE A 16 -3.53 -7.42 -5.64
CA PHE A 16 -2.62 -8.37 -6.25
C PHE A 16 -3.25 -9.14 -7.43
N GLY A 17 -4.49 -8.84 -7.81
CA GLY A 17 -5.16 -9.51 -8.93
C GLY A 17 -5.14 -11.04 -8.83
N ILE A 18 -5.17 -11.59 -7.62
CA ILE A 18 -5.20 -13.04 -7.35
C ILE A 18 -6.54 -13.58 -7.86
N ASP A 19 -6.54 -14.71 -8.55
CA ASP A 19 -7.78 -15.35 -8.99
C ASP A 19 -8.53 -15.95 -7.79
N PRO A 20 -9.71 -15.41 -7.42
CA PRO A 20 -10.46 -15.93 -6.28
C PRO A 20 -10.98 -17.35 -6.48
N ALA A 21 -11.03 -17.84 -7.73
CA ALA A 21 -11.41 -19.21 -8.04
C ALA A 21 -10.24 -20.20 -7.94
N ASP A 22 -9.00 -19.72 -7.83
CA ASP A 22 -7.83 -20.57 -7.68
C ASP A 22 -7.66 -21.00 -6.22
N ALA A 23 -7.70 -22.31 -5.98
CA ALA A 23 -7.53 -22.88 -4.65
C ALA A 23 -6.11 -22.65 -4.09
N TYR A 24 -5.08 -22.55 -4.95
CA TYR A 24 -3.70 -22.30 -4.53
C TYR A 24 -3.42 -20.84 -4.19
N GLY A 25 -4.34 -19.92 -4.52
CA GLY A 25 -4.20 -18.50 -4.17
C GLY A 25 -4.82 -18.13 -2.82
N GLN A 26 -5.56 -19.04 -2.19
CA GLN A 26 -6.32 -18.71 -0.98
C GLN A 26 -5.41 -18.54 0.24
N ASP A 27 -4.34 -19.32 0.31
CA ASP A 27 -3.31 -19.29 1.36
C ASP A 27 -2.15 -18.34 1.07
N ASP A 28 -2.19 -17.62 -0.06
CA ASP A 28 -1.18 -16.61 -0.38
C ASP A 28 -1.20 -15.48 0.67
N VAL A 29 -0.05 -15.26 1.32
CA VAL A 29 0.13 -14.22 2.33
C VAL A 29 0.32 -12.86 1.65
N LEU A 30 -0.49 -11.88 2.04
CA LEU A 30 -0.52 -10.55 1.43
C LEU A 30 0.28 -9.54 2.24
N VAL A 31 1.39 -9.07 1.66
CA VAL A 31 2.22 -8.00 2.23
C VAL A 31 1.90 -6.69 1.52
N LEU A 32 1.14 -5.81 2.18
CA LEU A 32 0.75 -4.49 1.67
C LEU A 32 1.65 -3.37 2.22
N ASP A 33 2.95 -3.54 2.02
CA ASP A 33 3.98 -2.60 2.47
C ASP A 33 5.05 -2.44 1.37
N ASN A 34 5.85 -1.38 1.44
CA ASN A 34 7.04 -1.22 0.60
C ASN A 34 8.27 -1.95 1.18
N LYS A 35 8.06 -2.77 2.21
CA LYS A 35 9.08 -3.55 2.91
C LYS A 35 8.81 -5.05 2.76
N VAL A 36 9.83 -5.80 2.38
CA VAL A 36 9.76 -7.27 2.25
C VAL A 36 10.89 -7.89 3.04
N HIS A 37 10.57 -8.93 3.82
CA HIS A 37 11.58 -9.71 4.53
C HIS A 37 11.89 -10.99 3.76
N LEU A 38 13.15 -11.43 3.78
CA LEU A 38 13.64 -12.62 3.09
C LEU A 38 14.48 -13.48 4.06
N PRO A 39 14.36 -14.82 4.02
CA PRO A 39 15.21 -15.69 4.82
C PRO A 39 16.62 -15.82 4.21
N ILE A 40 17.65 -15.69 5.03
CA ILE A 40 19.04 -15.86 4.62
C ILE A 40 19.33 -17.28 4.09
N ASN A 41 20.21 -17.38 3.09
CA ASN A 41 20.67 -18.63 2.49
C ASN A 41 19.56 -19.52 1.88
N LYS A 42 18.43 -18.92 1.49
CA LYS A 42 17.34 -19.60 0.78
C LYS A 42 17.14 -19.02 -0.61
N PRO A 43 16.88 -19.85 -1.64
CA PRO A 43 16.53 -19.33 -2.95
C PRO A 43 15.17 -18.64 -2.89
N VAL A 44 15.13 -17.40 -3.38
CA VAL A 44 13.92 -16.60 -3.48
C VAL A 44 13.64 -16.31 -4.94
N VAL A 45 12.39 -16.46 -5.36
CA VAL A 45 11.91 -16.09 -6.70
C VAL A 45 10.93 -14.94 -6.57
N PHE A 46 11.24 -13.84 -7.23
CA PHE A 46 10.38 -12.68 -7.38
C PHE A 46 9.63 -12.80 -8.71
N GLN A 47 8.31 -12.83 -8.62
CA GLN A 47 7.42 -12.70 -9.77
C GLN A 47 6.93 -11.25 -9.84
N LEU A 48 7.54 -10.49 -10.74
CA LEU A 48 7.43 -9.04 -10.80
C LEU A 48 6.54 -8.61 -11.97
N ARG A 49 5.72 -7.58 -11.75
CA ARG A 49 4.85 -6.99 -12.77
C ARG A 49 4.57 -5.54 -12.46
N SER A 50 4.34 -4.75 -13.50
CA SER A 50 3.84 -3.38 -13.35
C SER A 50 2.31 -3.32 -13.46
N LYS A 51 1.70 -2.40 -12.70
CA LYS A 51 0.26 -2.08 -12.76
C LYS A 51 -0.06 -0.94 -13.71
N ASP A 52 0.94 -0.16 -14.12
CA ASP A 52 0.76 1.12 -14.81
C ASP A 52 1.77 1.32 -15.95
N VAL A 53 2.99 1.78 -15.65
CA VAL A 53 4.05 2.15 -16.61
C VAL A 53 5.27 1.25 -16.45
N LEU A 54 6.32 1.49 -17.24
CA LEU A 54 7.58 0.79 -17.04
C LEU A 54 8.21 1.17 -15.69
N HIS A 55 8.70 0.16 -14.98
CA HIS A 55 9.54 0.32 -13.79
C HIS A 55 10.74 -0.64 -13.90
N ASP A 56 11.73 -0.50 -13.04
CA ASP A 56 12.80 -1.49 -12.87
C ASP A 56 12.97 -1.72 -11.37
N PHE A 57 12.85 -2.97 -10.94
CA PHE A 57 13.10 -3.38 -9.57
C PHE A 57 14.61 -3.62 -9.40
N TYR A 58 15.29 -2.71 -8.69
CA TYR A 58 16.73 -2.77 -8.52
C TYR A 58 17.16 -2.83 -7.05
N ILE A 59 18.00 -3.82 -6.73
CA ILE A 59 18.70 -3.93 -5.45
C ILE A 59 20.21 -3.81 -5.73
N PRO A 60 20.83 -2.64 -5.55
CA PRO A 60 22.22 -2.37 -5.95
C PRO A 60 23.24 -3.33 -5.33
N GLN A 61 23.12 -3.60 -4.04
CA GLN A 61 24.02 -4.44 -3.26
C GLN A 61 24.00 -5.89 -3.77
N PHE A 62 22.87 -6.33 -4.33
CA PHE A 62 22.68 -7.67 -4.85
C PHE A 62 23.07 -7.74 -6.34
N ARG A 63 23.31 -6.58 -6.97
CA ARG A 63 23.50 -6.41 -8.42
C ARG A 63 22.37 -7.07 -9.22
N ALA A 64 21.16 -7.05 -8.64
CA ALA A 64 20.00 -7.72 -9.16
C ALA A 64 18.99 -6.66 -9.58
N LYS A 65 18.71 -6.59 -10.88
CA LYS A 65 17.74 -5.66 -11.46
C LYS A 65 16.84 -6.37 -12.46
N MET A 66 15.60 -5.93 -12.59
CA MET A 66 14.65 -6.51 -13.55
C MET A 66 13.59 -5.48 -13.94
N ASP A 67 13.39 -5.32 -15.25
CA ASP A 67 12.36 -4.43 -15.78
C ASP A 67 10.96 -5.04 -15.57
N LEU A 68 10.03 -4.19 -15.14
CA LEU A 68 8.61 -4.50 -14.95
C LEU A 68 7.83 -3.87 -16.10
N VAL A 69 7.53 -4.68 -17.11
CA VAL A 69 6.74 -4.25 -18.29
C VAL A 69 5.26 -4.48 -18.05
N PRO A 70 4.39 -3.45 -18.18
CA PRO A 70 2.95 -3.62 -18.04
C PRO A 70 2.40 -4.73 -18.94
N GLY A 71 1.60 -5.63 -18.36
CA GLY A 71 1.02 -6.77 -19.07
C GLY A 71 1.93 -8.00 -19.19
N GLN A 72 3.16 -7.94 -18.68
CA GLN A 72 4.08 -9.08 -18.63
C GLN A 72 4.47 -9.41 -17.18
N GLN A 73 4.81 -10.66 -16.94
CA GLN A 73 5.43 -11.10 -15.69
C GLN A 73 6.92 -11.37 -15.93
N SER A 74 7.76 -10.64 -15.22
CA SER A 74 9.20 -10.84 -15.19
C SER A 74 9.57 -11.69 -13.97
N ASN A 75 10.57 -12.55 -14.10
CA ASN A 75 11.04 -13.37 -12.99
C ASN A 75 12.49 -13.01 -12.67
N LEU A 76 12.77 -12.74 -11.40
CA LEU A 76 14.10 -12.55 -10.86
C LEU A 76 14.30 -13.55 -9.73
N TRP A 77 15.47 -14.15 -9.60
CA TRP A 77 15.77 -15.02 -8.48
C TRP A 77 17.18 -14.79 -7.98
N PHE A 78 17.37 -14.97 -6.68
CA PHE A 78 18.68 -14.93 -6.04
C PHE A 78 18.64 -15.65 -4.69
N ILE A 79 19.80 -15.83 -4.08
CA ILE A 79 19.96 -16.34 -2.71
C ILE A 79 20.59 -15.20 -1.90
N PRO A 80 19.90 -14.59 -0.92
CA PRO A 80 20.49 -13.60 -0.06
C PRO A 80 21.51 -14.29 0.86
N THR A 81 22.72 -13.73 0.95
CA THR A 81 23.87 -14.35 1.66
C THR A 81 24.39 -13.50 2.82
N GLU A 82 23.86 -12.30 3.01
CA GLU A 82 24.24 -11.37 4.07
C GLU A 82 22.97 -10.86 4.77
N LEU A 83 22.98 -10.88 6.11
CA LEU A 83 21.91 -10.28 6.91
C LEU A 83 21.96 -8.75 6.79
N GLY A 84 20.80 -8.12 6.90
CA GLY A 84 20.70 -6.67 6.96
C GLY A 84 19.55 -6.11 6.14
N THR A 85 19.48 -4.79 6.11
CA THR A 85 18.44 -4.04 5.43
C THR A 85 19.01 -3.34 4.20
N PHE A 86 18.37 -3.54 3.06
CA PHE A 86 18.84 -3.11 1.75
C PHE A 86 17.77 -2.32 1.03
N GLU A 87 18.17 -1.22 0.42
CA GLU A 87 17.25 -0.39 -0.36
C GLU A 87 16.90 -1.07 -1.69
N VAL A 88 15.62 -0.99 -2.05
CA VAL A 88 15.11 -1.22 -3.40
C VAL A 88 14.84 0.12 -4.03
N ALA A 89 15.36 0.37 -5.23
CA ALA A 89 15.11 1.59 -5.98
C ALA A 89 14.47 1.28 -7.34
N CYS A 90 13.64 2.19 -7.83
CA CYS A 90 13.23 2.17 -9.23
C CYS A 90 14.40 2.63 -10.11
N ALA A 91 14.80 1.82 -11.10
CA ALA A 91 15.90 2.14 -12.02
C ALA A 91 15.46 2.44 -13.47
N GLU A 92 14.15 2.64 -13.68
CA GLU A 92 13.55 3.04 -14.96
C GLU A 92 12.68 4.27 -14.73
N PHE A 93 12.76 5.28 -15.60
CA PHE A 93 12.07 6.54 -15.36
C PHE A 93 10.55 6.35 -15.46
N CYS A 94 9.90 6.27 -14.30
CA CYS A 94 8.48 5.95 -14.18
C CYS A 94 7.56 7.17 -13.96
N GLY A 95 8.12 8.39 -13.97
CA GLY A 95 7.38 9.63 -13.82
C GLY A 95 8.02 10.62 -12.85
N THR A 96 7.27 11.67 -12.47
CA THR A 96 7.77 12.78 -11.63
C THR A 96 8.24 12.33 -10.25
N GLY A 97 7.62 11.30 -9.69
CA GLY A 97 7.98 10.70 -8.40
C GLY A 97 9.10 9.66 -8.47
N HIS A 98 9.71 9.43 -9.63
CA HIS A 98 10.68 8.35 -9.86
C HIS A 98 11.79 8.28 -8.81
N TRP A 99 12.37 9.43 -8.44
CA TRP A 99 13.46 9.52 -7.46
C TRP A 99 13.08 9.04 -6.04
N ALA A 100 11.79 9.09 -5.72
CA ALA A 100 11.22 8.73 -4.42
C ALA A 100 10.63 7.30 -4.40
N MET A 101 10.56 6.63 -5.55
CA MET A 101 10.03 5.27 -5.63
C MET A 101 11.05 4.27 -5.06
N ARG A 102 10.96 4.05 -3.75
CA ARG A 102 11.88 3.24 -2.96
C ARG A 102 11.13 2.23 -2.10
N GLY A 103 11.77 1.10 -1.87
CA GLY A 103 11.34 0.06 -0.96
C GLY A 103 12.52 -0.47 -0.16
N GLU A 104 12.26 -1.49 0.64
CA GLU A 104 13.24 -2.07 1.55
C GLU A 104 13.14 -3.59 1.52
N ILE A 105 14.31 -4.24 1.50
CA ILE A 105 14.43 -5.67 1.72
C ILE A 105 15.23 -5.90 2.99
N THR A 106 14.65 -6.61 3.94
CA THR A 106 15.35 -7.07 5.14
C THR A 106 15.68 -8.55 4.96
N VAL A 107 16.95 -8.91 5.07
CA VAL A 107 17.39 -10.31 5.10
C VAL A 107 17.54 -10.73 6.55
N ASP A 108 16.73 -11.69 6.94
CA ASP A 108 16.58 -12.16 8.31
C ASP A 108 16.98 -13.62 8.47
N GLU A 109 17.18 -14.00 9.74
CA GLU A 109 17.15 -15.40 10.14
C GLU A 109 15.75 -15.99 9.96
N MET A 110 15.66 -17.29 9.75
CA MET A 110 14.38 -17.95 9.42
C MET A 110 13.29 -17.69 10.47
N ALA A 111 13.65 -17.70 11.76
CA ALA A 111 12.69 -17.48 12.85
C ALA A 111 12.06 -16.07 12.80
N ASP A 112 12.87 -15.05 12.49
CA ASP A 112 12.41 -13.67 12.40
C ASP A 112 11.56 -13.45 11.14
N PHE A 113 11.96 -14.06 10.02
CA PHE A 113 11.15 -14.08 8.79
C PHE A 113 9.78 -14.73 9.01
N GLU A 114 9.71 -15.89 9.67
CA GLU A 114 8.45 -16.56 9.98
C GLU A 114 7.57 -15.73 10.94
N ALA A 115 8.19 -15.12 11.96
CA ALA A 115 7.49 -14.23 12.88
C ALA A 115 6.92 -13.00 12.17
N TRP A 116 7.67 -12.41 11.23
CA TRP A 116 7.19 -11.31 10.39
C TRP A 116 6.06 -11.77 9.46
N LEU A 117 6.22 -12.91 8.78
CA LEU A 117 5.25 -13.43 7.83
C LEU A 117 3.89 -13.70 8.49
N SER A 118 3.89 -14.19 9.73
CA SER A 118 2.68 -14.48 10.50
C SER A 118 1.82 -13.26 10.86
N GLN A 119 2.34 -12.04 10.69
CA GLN A 119 1.61 -10.79 10.97
C GLN A 119 0.72 -10.35 9.79
N HIS A 120 0.90 -10.97 8.62
CA HIS A 120 0.20 -10.61 7.39
C HIS A 120 -0.97 -11.56 7.14
N PRO A 121 -2.11 -11.06 6.63
CA PRO A 121 -3.26 -11.92 6.32
C PRO A 121 -3.00 -12.75 5.06
N THR A 122 -3.63 -13.91 5.00
CA THR A 122 -3.83 -14.63 3.73
C THR A 122 -4.85 -13.92 2.83
N PHE A 123 -4.87 -14.27 1.54
CA PHE A 123 -5.84 -13.71 0.59
C PHE A 123 -7.29 -13.92 1.06
N VAL A 124 -7.63 -15.14 1.49
CA VAL A 124 -8.99 -15.45 1.95
C VAL A 124 -9.36 -14.69 3.23
N GLU A 125 -8.43 -14.51 4.16
CA GLU A 125 -8.65 -13.69 5.35
C GLU A 125 -8.87 -12.22 4.97
N SER A 126 -8.10 -11.69 4.01
CA SER A 126 -8.26 -10.31 3.54
C SER A 126 -9.62 -10.05 2.90
N MET A 127 -10.16 -11.04 2.17
CA MET A 127 -11.48 -10.97 1.56
C MET A 127 -12.63 -11.02 2.59
N ASN A 128 -12.39 -11.65 3.74
CA ASN A 128 -13.35 -11.82 4.82
C ASN A 128 -13.18 -10.81 5.96
N ARG A 129 -12.26 -9.85 5.86
CA ARG A 129 -12.04 -8.83 6.90
C ARG A 129 -13.31 -7.99 7.13
N SER A 130 -13.56 -7.69 8.40
CA SER A 130 -14.56 -6.71 8.82
C SER A 130 -14.31 -5.35 8.16
N SER A 131 -15.30 -4.46 8.18
CA SER A 131 -15.21 -3.10 7.63
C SER A 131 -13.97 -2.34 8.12
N GLU A 132 -13.58 -2.53 9.39
CA GLU A 132 -12.36 -2.00 10.02
C GLU A 132 -11.09 -2.43 9.29
N GLY A 133 -10.88 -3.74 9.13
CA GLY A 133 -9.68 -4.28 8.47
C GLY A 133 -9.65 -3.94 6.98
N ARG A 134 -10.83 -3.79 6.36
CA ARG A 134 -10.98 -3.44 4.95
C ARG A 134 -10.63 -1.99 4.66
N GLY A 135 -10.99 -1.05 5.55
CA GLY A 135 -10.61 0.36 5.40
C GLY A 135 -9.10 0.54 5.39
N LYS A 136 -8.39 -0.06 6.36
CA LYS A 136 -6.92 -0.07 6.44
C LYS A 136 -6.26 -0.67 5.18
N GLN A 137 -6.81 -1.76 4.67
CA GLN A 137 -6.30 -2.42 3.46
C GLN A 137 -6.40 -1.51 2.22
N ILE A 138 -7.56 -0.85 2.03
CA ILE A 138 -7.80 0.04 0.90
C ILE A 138 -6.79 1.19 0.92
N VAL A 139 -6.64 1.87 2.06
CA VAL A 139 -5.75 3.04 2.17
C VAL A 139 -4.28 2.70 2.00
N GLN A 140 -3.84 1.53 2.46
CA GLN A 140 -2.48 1.05 2.21
C GLN A 140 -2.27 0.78 0.72
N SER A 141 -3.23 0.09 0.10
CA SER A 141 -3.10 -0.33 -1.30
C SER A 141 -3.17 0.80 -2.33
N LEU A 142 -3.92 1.86 -2.02
CA LEU A 142 -4.02 3.06 -2.84
C LEU A 142 -2.89 4.06 -2.56
N GLY A 143 -1.97 3.73 -1.64
CA GLY A 143 -0.84 4.57 -1.27
C GLY A 143 -1.21 5.80 -0.44
N CYS A 144 -2.42 5.85 0.13
CA CYS A 144 -2.86 7.02 0.91
C CYS A 144 -1.94 7.27 2.12
N VAL A 145 -1.43 6.19 2.73
CA VAL A 145 -0.54 6.24 3.90
C VAL A 145 0.83 6.87 3.61
N ALA A 146 1.21 7.01 2.34
CA ALA A 146 2.43 7.72 1.96
C ALA A 146 2.32 9.24 2.18
N CYS A 147 1.10 9.78 2.18
CA CYS A 147 0.84 11.20 2.43
C CYS A 147 0.15 11.45 3.77
N HIS A 148 -0.72 10.54 4.21
CA HIS A 148 -1.52 10.66 5.43
C HIS A 148 -1.05 9.66 6.48
N SER A 149 -0.50 10.13 7.60
CA SER A 149 -0.10 9.23 8.68
C SER A 149 -1.30 8.67 9.45
N ASP A 150 -1.24 7.40 9.82
CA ASP A 150 -2.11 6.78 10.84
C ASP A 150 -1.50 6.82 12.26
N THR A 151 -0.26 7.32 12.39
CA THR A 151 0.47 7.42 13.67
C THR A 151 0.40 8.80 14.33
N GLY A 152 -0.13 9.82 13.66
CA GLY A 152 -0.13 11.21 14.15
C GLY A 152 1.03 12.06 13.65
N ALA A 153 1.98 11.48 12.91
CA ALA A 153 3.11 12.22 12.36
C ALA A 153 2.68 13.29 11.34
N SER A 154 3.39 14.42 11.30
CA SER A 154 3.18 15.41 10.24
C SER A 154 3.71 14.88 8.91
N GLY A 155 2.98 15.10 7.82
CA GLY A 155 3.32 14.60 6.48
C GLY A 155 2.89 15.54 5.37
N ILE A 156 2.85 15.02 4.14
CA ILE A 156 2.39 15.75 2.94
C ILE A 156 0.91 16.12 3.08
N GLY A 157 0.12 15.23 3.67
CA GLY A 157 -1.28 15.44 4.00
C GLY A 157 -1.50 15.48 5.52
N PRO A 158 -2.70 15.91 5.95
CA PRO A 158 -3.08 15.86 7.36
C PRO A 158 -3.14 14.42 7.87
N THR A 159 -2.74 14.21 9.14
CA THR A 159 -2.89 12.92 9.82
C THR A 159 -4.35 12.46 9.86
N TRP A 160 -4.56 11.15 9.98
CA TRP A 160 -5.85 10.54 10.25
C TRP A 160 -6.06 10.20 11.72
N ARG A 161 -4.97 9.99 12.47
CA ARG A 161 -5.06 9.76 13.92
C ARG A 161 -5.73 10.95 14.60
N ASP A 162 -6.67 10.68 15.50
CA ASP A 162 -7.42 11.68 16.29
C ASP A 162 -8.12 12.77 15.47
N SER A 163 -8.36 12.50 14.19
CA SER A 163 -8.92 13.47 13.26
C SER A 163 -10.43 13.36 13.13
N PHE A 164 -11.01 12.17 13.25
CA PHE A 164 -12.45 12.03 13.15
C PHE A 164 -13.15 12.75 14.32
N GLY A 165 -14.10 13.63 14.01
CA GLY A 165 -14.83 14.42 15.01
C GLY A 165 -14.10 15.69 15.49
N SER A 166 -12.80 15.85 15.22
CA SER A 166 -12.07 17.06 15.59
C SER A 166 -12.35 18.21 14.62
N GLN A 167 -12.16 19.45 15.09
CA GLN A 167 -12.39 20.64 14.28
C GLN A 167 -11.21 20.87 13.33
N ARG A 168 -11.50 21.08 12.04
CA ARG A 168 -10.52 21.40 11.01
C ARG A 168 -10.78 22.77 10.42
N ASN A 169 -9.71 23.55 10.31
CA ASN A 169 -9.67 24.81 9.58
C ASN A 169 -9.29 24.56 8.11
N PHE A 170 -9.79 25.39 7.21
CA PHE A 170 -9.50 25.30 5.78
C PHE A 170 -8.94 26.61 5.24
N VAL A 171 -8.29 26.53 4.09
CA VAL A 171 -7.81 27.71 3.34
C VAL A 171 -8.97 28.44 2.67
N ASN A 172 -9.99 27.69 2.23
CA ASN A 172 -11.05 28.16 1.33
C ASN A 172 -12.47 27.86 1.82
N ALA A 173 -12.65 27.48 3.09
CA ALA A 173 -13.95 27.13 3.67
C ALA A 173 -13.98 27.42 5.17
N GLU A 174 -15.19 27.54 5.72
CA GLU A 174 -15.40 27.68 7.16
C GLU A 174 -14.96 26.42 7.92
N PRO A 175 -14.48 26.55 9.17
CA PRO A 175 -14.12 25.41 9.99
C PRO A 175 -15.29 24.44 10.18
N ILE A 176 -15.01 23.14 10.08
CA ILE A 176 -16.02 22.10 10.34
C ILE A 176 -15.45 21.02 11.26
N ASN A 177 -16.32 20.30 11.95
CA ASN A 177 -15.95 19.04 12.58
C ASN A 177 -15.85 17.96 11.50
N ILE A 178 -14.72 17.28 11.46
CA ILE A 178 -14.44 16.21 10.49
C ILE A 178 -15.47 15.11 10.69
N ASN A 179 -16.22 14.80 9.63
CA ASN A 179 -17.24 13.76 9.64
C ASN A 179 -17.14 12.89 8.36
N GLY A 180 -17.95 11.84 8.30
CA GLY A 180 -17.94 10.92 7.16
C GLY A 180 -18.20 11.61 5.82
N ALA A 181 -19.09 12.60 5.77
CA ALA A 181 -19.39 13.32 4.53
C ALA A 181 -18.19 14.11 4.01
N TYR A 182 -17.48 14.81 4.89
CA TYR A 182 -16.26 15.54 4.55
C TYR A 182 -15.13 14.61 4.09
N ILE A 183 -14.94 13.46 4.75
CA ILE A 183 -13.92 12.48 4.36
C ILE A 183 -14.20 11.98 2.93
N LYS A 184 -15.44 11.59 2.63
CA LYS A 184 -15.85 11.15 1.29
C LYS A 184 -15.66 12.24 0.25
N GLU A 185 -16.07 13.47 0.55
CA GLU A 185 -15.89 14.62 -0.33
C GLU A 185 -14.40 14.89 -0.59
N SER A 186 -13.54 14.78 0.42
CA SER A 186 -12.10 15.00 0.28
C SER A 186 -11.44 13.94 -0.60
N ILE A 187 -11.92 12.70 -0.58
CA ILE A 187 -11.39 11.61 -1.43
C ILE A 187 -11.85 11.78 -2.89
N LEU A 188 -13.13 12.11 -3.10
CA LEU A 188 -13.72 12.26 -4.43
C LEU A 188 -13.35 13.60 -5.09
N ASN A 189 -13.29 14.67 -4.31
CA ASN A 189 -13.11 16.06 -4.74
C ASN A 189 -12.15 16.82 -3.78
N PRO A 190 -10.86 16.46 -3.74
CA PRO A 190 -9.89 16.97 -2.76
C PRO A 190 -9.68 18.48 -2.79
N ASN A 191 -9.89 19.13 -3.94
CA ASN A 191 -9.71 20.57 -4.10
C ASN A 191 -10.90 21.41 -3.58
N THR A 192 -11.99 20.78 -3.12
CA THR A 192 -13.18 21.51 -2.61
C THR A 192 -12.89 22.17 -1.26
N LYS A 193 -12.23 21.47 -0.33
CA LYS A 193 -11.92 21.98 1.01
C LYS A 193 -10.48 21.63 1.40
N ILE A 194 -9.57 22.57 1.21
CA ILE A 194 -8.13 22.37 1.43
C ILE A 194 -7.81 22.63 2.90
N ALA A 195 -7.29 21.62 3.60
CA ALA A 195 -6.91 21.73 5.01
C ALA A 195 -5.86 22.83 5.21
N ALA A 196 -6.06 23.69 6.21
CA ALA A 196 -5.12 24.75 6.53
C ALA A 196 -3.73 24.16 6.87
N GLY A 197 -2.68 24.75 6.29
CA GLY A 197 -1.29 24.29 6.46
C GLY A 197 -0.82 23.24 5.45
N PHE A 198 -1.69 22.79 4.52
CA PHE A 198 -1.35 21.80 3.49
C PHE A 198 -1.53 22.34 2.08
N ALA A 199 -0.73 21.85 1.14
CA ALA A 199 -0.84 22.19 -0.28
C ALA A 199 -1.93 21.37 -0.98
N SER A 200 -2.48 21.90 -2.07
CA SER A 200 -3.50 21.21 -2.89
C SER A 200 -2.86 20.17 -3.82
N VAL A 201 -2.31 19.09 -3.23
CA VAL A 201 -1.56 18.04 -3.94
C VAL A 201 -2.25 16.68 -3.93
N MET A 202 -3.33 16.52 -3.17
CA MET A 202 -4.06 15.25 -3.08
C MET A 202 -4.80 14.98 -4.41
N PRO A 203 -4.56 13.83 -5.08
CA PRO A 203 -5.28 13.46 -6.29
C PRO A 203 -6.71 12.99 -5.95
N ALA A 204 -7.63 13.13 -6.90
CA ALA A 204 -8.99 12.62 -6.77
C ALA A 204 -9.01 11.10 -7.00
N TYR A 205 -9.71 10.37 -6.13
CA TYR A 205 -9.90 8.92 -6.26
C TYR A 205 -11.37 8.61 -6.55
N ASN A 206 -11.62 7.76 -7.55
CA ASN A 206 -12.96 7.29 -7.85
C ASN A 206 -13.21 5.94 -7.15
N LEU A 207 -13.77 6.00 -5.94
CA LEU A 207 -14.06 4.82 -5.10
C LEU A 207 -15.56 4.57 -4.99
N SER A 208 -15.95 3.30 -4.83
CA SER A 208 -17.34 2.94 -4.55
C SER A 208 -17.77 3.36 -3.13
N GLU A 209 -19.08 3.48 -2.93
CA GLU A 209 -19.66 3.87 -1.64
C GLU A 209 -19.24 2.93 -0.49
N ASP A 210 -19.13 1.63 -0.76
CA ASP A 210 -18.68 0.64 0.21
C ASP A 210 -17.23 0.86 0.65
N GLU A 211 -16.35 1.23 -0.28
CA GLU A 211 -14.94 1.51 0.00
C GLU A 211 -14.80 2.79 0.80
N LEU A 212 -15.52 3.83 0.39
CA LEU A 212 -15.60 5.09 1.11
C LEU A 212 -16.08 4.89 2.55
N ASN A 213 -17.12 4.08 2.76
CA ASN A 213 -17.60 3.74 4.09
C ASN A 213 -16.55 2.99 4.93
N ALA A 214 -15.84 2.02 4.33
CA ALA A 214 -14.78 1.30 5.03
C ALA A 214 -13.64 2.22 5.47
N ILE A 215 -13.23 3.17 4.62
CA ILE A 215 -12.21 4.18 4.96
C ILE A 215 -12.69 5.08 6.11
N VAL A 216 -13.94 5.55 6.06
CA VAL A 216 -14.52 6.38 7.13
C VAL A 216 -14.54 5.63 8.47
N GLU A 217 -14.93 4.36 8.48
CA GLU A 217 -14.90 3.54 9.71
C GLU A 217 -13.48 3.36 10.23
N TYR A 218 -12.50 3.11 9.36
CA TYR A 218 -11.10 3.03 9.78
C TYR A 218 -10.61 4.34 10.43
N MET A 219 -10.94 5.50 9.86
CA MET A 219 -10.59 6.80 10.47
C MET A 219 -11.27 7.04 11.82
N LYS A 220 -12.50 6.55 12.02
CA LYS A 220 -13.18 6.62 13.34
C LYS A 220 -12.41 5.83 14.38
N ILE A 221 -11.95 4.64 14.04
CA ILE A 221 -11.22 3.73 14.95
C ILE A 221 -9.89 4.36 15.35
N LEU A 222 -9.14 4.91 14.40
CA LEU A 222 -7.90 5.66 14.67
C LEU A 222 -8.08 6.91 15.55
N SER A 223 -9.31 7.35 15.77
CA SER A 223 -9.64 8.51 16.62
C SER A 223 -10.34 8.11 17.92
N ALA A 224 -10.56 6.81 18.14
CA ALA A 224 -11.17 6.26 19.34
C ALA A 224 -10.13 5.58 20.28
N GLU A 225 -8.88 5.44 19.81
CA GLU A 225 -7.74 4.82 20.51
C GLU A 225 -6.73 5.83 21.07
#